data_AF-A0A428W065-F1
#
_entry.id   AF-A0A428W065-F1
#
_cell.length_a   1.000
_cell.length_b   1.000
_cell.length_c   1.000
_cell.angle_alpha   90.00
_cell.angle_beta   90.00
_cell.angle_gamma   90.00
#
_symmetry.space_group_name_H-M   'P 1'
#
loop_
_entity.id
_entity.type
_entity.pdbx_description
1 polymer ?
#
loop_
_entity_poly.entity_id
_entity_poly.type
_entity_poly.pdbx_seq_one_letter_code
_entity_poly.pdbx_strand_id
1 'polypeptide(L)'
;MHPGTLPRTRGRKALLGIAAATALALAAPSAAAAPETGPGPVNRAFSQAAEEFGVPRDLLVAVAFGETRLDGHDGEPSHAGGYGVMHLVSSPRRHTLEEAAELTGASGRELRHDNTANIRGGAAVLESYADRTGVSERDRDRPAAWYPAVARYGSPDDLRMGRFYADTVYGILEAGVRARTGEGERVTTPGRKVRPERGRYTDVPPPAPGPTEEPDTRGADYPPARWVPAHPGNYRAGRSAAIDTVVVHVAQGTYSGTVNWFRNPASRVSTHYVVRSSDGEVTQMVRDADTAWHARDANPRSLGIEHEGYVADATWFTDALYRASAALTAHLCDTHGIPKDRRHIVGHTEVPGNSHTDPGPHWDWDRYMELVNGG
;
A
#
# COMPACT_ATOMS: atom_id res chain seq x y z
N MET A 1 36.25 27.88 93.21
CA MET A 1 37.50 27.57 92.48
C MET A 1 37.11 26.97 91.14
N HIS A 2 37.74 27.51 90.10
CA HIS A 2 37.60 27.25 88.65
C HIS A 2 36.34 27.77 87.92
N PRO A 3 36.53 28.59 86.85
CA PRO A 3 35.46 29.33 86.18
C PRO A 3 34.94 28.59 84.94
N GLY A 4 33.70 28.91 84.57
CA GLY A 4 33.05 28.41 83.36
C GLY A 4 33.46 29.18 82.11
N THR A 5 33.26 28.50 80.97
CA THR A 5 33.18 29.09 79.64
C THR A 5 32.02 28.42 78.90
N LEU A 6 31.08 29.25 78.40
CA LEU A 6 30.00 28.96 77.45
C LEU A 6 30.56 28.51 76.08
N PRO A 7 29.77 28.19 75.02
CA PRO A 7 28.29 28.20 74.89
C PRO A 7 27.72 26.95 74.18
N ARG A 8 26.39 26.79 74.17
CA ARG A 8 25.69 26.32 72.95
C ARG A 8 24.20 26.68 72.95
N THR A 9 23.85 27.42 71.91
CA THR A 9 22.55 28.00 71.57
C THR A 9 21.56 26.93 71.10
N ARG A 10 20.30 27.01 71.57
CA ARG A 10 19.12 26.51 70.85
C ARG A 10 17.96 27.48 71.02
N GLY A 11 17.81 28.37 70.02
CA GLY A 11 16.63 29.21 69.84
C GLY A 11 15.49 28.39 69.24
N ARG A 12 14.30 28.59 69.80
CA ARG A 12 13.02 28.02 69.38
C ARG A 12 12.65 28.49 67.97
N LYS A 13 12.24 27.55 67.10
CA LYS A 13 11.64 27.85 65.80
C LYS A 13 10.17 28.25 65.99
N ALA A 14 9.82 29.44 65.53
CA ALA A 14 8.45 29.91 65.39
C ALA A 14 7.82 29.31 64.12
N LEU A 15 6.60 28.78 64.24
CA LEU A 15 5.75 28.37 63.13
C LEU A 15 5.05 29.62 62.58
N LEU A 16 5.40 30.01 61.35
CA LEU A 16 4.71 31.04 60.58
C LEU A 16 3.67 30.33 59.69
N GLY A 17 2.38 30.53 59.98
CA GLY A 17 1.28 30.10 59.12
C GLY A 17 1.14 31.05 57.94
N ILE A 18 1.30 30.54 56.72
CA ILE A 18 1.02 31.27 55.48
C ILE A 18 -0.40 30.90 55.05
N ALA A 19 -1.29 31.90 55.06
CA ALA A 19 -2.62 31.80 54.47
C ALA A 19 -2.49 31.80 52.94
N ALA A 20 -2.93 30.73 52.29
CA ALA A 20 -3.01 30.64 50.83
C ALA A 20 -4.30 31.34 50.36
N ALA A 21 -4.15 32.45 49.64
CA ALA A 21 -5.24 33.06 48.89
C ALA A 21 -5.32 32.37 47.52
N THR A 22 -6.30 31.49 47.33
CA THR A 22 -6.64 30.90 46.03
C THR A 22 -7.35 31.95 45.17
N ALA A 23 -6.64 32.52 44.20
CA ALA A 23 -7.25 33.25 43.09
C ALA A 23 -7.83 32.24 42.08
N LEU A 24 -9.16 32.19 41.99
CA LEU A 24 -9.86 31.44 40.94
C LEU A 24 -9.68 32.20 39.61
N ALA A 25 -8.73 31.77 38.80
CA ALA A 25 -8.67 32.19 37.40
C ALA A 25 -9.74 31.44 36.62
N LEU A 26 -10.78 32.14 36.18
CA LEU A 26 -11.75 31.65 35.20
C LEU A 26 -10.98 31.41 33.89
N ALA A 27 -10.67 30.15 33.59
CA ALA A 27 -10.17 29.75 32.28
C ALA A 27 -11.26 30.03 31.24
N ALA A 28 -11.04 31.03 30.39
CA ALA A 28 -11.84 31.19 29.18
C ALA A 28 -11.63 29.94 28.31
N PRO A 29 -12.70 29.36 27.73
CA PRO A 29 -12.54 28.26 26.81
C PRO A 29 -11.66 28.71 25.64
N SER A 30 -10.56 28.00 25.41
CA SER A 30 -9.77 28.13 24.19
C SER A 30 -10.73 27.99 23.01
N ALA A 31 -10.85 29.03 22.20
CA ALA A 31 -11.66 28.97 21.00
C ALA A 31 -11.10 27.85 20.11
N ALA A 32 -11.85 26.76 19.99
CA ALA A 32 -11.58 25.75 18.97
C ALA A 32 -11.52 26.47 17.63
N ALA A 33 -10.39 26.33 16.93
CA ALA A 33 -10.25 26.86 15.58
C ALA A 33 -11.47 26.40 14.76
N ALA A 34 -12.14 27.35 14.12
CA ALA A 34 -13.23 27.03 13.22
C ALA A 34 -12.75 26.01 12.18
N PRO A 35 -13.57 25.02 11.78
CA PRO A 35 -13.19 24.10 10.72
C PRO A 35 -12.81 24.91 9.48
N GLU A 36 -11.62 24.66 8.90
CA GLU A 36 -11.23 25.31 7.65
C GLU A 36 -12.33 25.08 6.61
N THR A 37 -12.93 26.16 6.12
CA THR A 37 -14.09 26.11 5.21
C THR A 37 -13.70 25.87 3.75
N GLY A 38 -12.61 25.14 3.51
CA GLY A 38 -12.05 24.88 2.18
C GLY A 38 -11.60 23.42 2.02
N PRO A 39 -11.32 22.99 0.78
CA PRO A 39 -10.71 21.68 0.55
C PRO A 39 -9.39 21.60 1.31
N GLY A 40 -9.13 20.46 1.97
CA GLY A 40 -7.89 20.25 2.72
C GLY A 40 -6.64 20.23 1.82
N PRO A 41 -5.44 20.17 2.43
CA PRO A 41 -4.17 20.27 1.70
C PRO A 41 -4.04 19.24 0.56
N VAL A 42 -4.46 17.99 0.75
CA VAL A 42 -4.35 16.94 -0.28
C VAL A 42 -5.30 17.19 -1.43
N ASN A 43 -6.56 17.60 -1.17
CA ASN A 43 -7.48 17.96 -2.26
C ASN A 43 -6.99 19.18 -3.06
N ARG A 44 -6.38 20.18 -2.39
CA ARG A 44 -5.78 21.34 -3.06
C ARG A 44 -4.59 20.93 -3.92
N ALA A 45 -3.71 20.08 -3.41
CA ALA A 45 -2.57 19.55 -4.14
C ALA A 45 -3.00 18.85 -5.44
N PHE A 46 -4.03 17.98 -5.37
CA PHE A 46 -4.56 17.34 -6.57
C PHE A 46 -5.12 18.33 -7.59
N SER A 47 -5.87 19.34 -7.15
CA SER A 47 -6.42 20.35 -8.08
C SER A 47 -5.31 21.19 -8.71
N GLN A 48 -4.33 21.64 -7.93
CA GLN A 48 -3.21 22.45 -8.42
C GLN A 48 -2.33 21.67 -9.39
N ALA A 49 -1.96 20.43 -9.06
CA ALA A 49 -1.16 19.59 -9.94
C ALA A 49 -1.91 19.21 -11.23
N ALA A 50 -3.22 18.97 -11.14
CA ALA A 50 -4.06 18.73 -12.31
C ALA A 50 -4.10 19.92 -13.26
N GLU A 51 -4.25 21.14 -12.72
CA GLU A 51 -4.22 22.38 -13.48
C GLU A 51 -2.84 22.66 -14.09
N GLU A 52 -1.77 22.45 -13.31
CA GLU A 52 -0.39 22.74 -13.72
C GLU A 52 0.06 21.85 -14.89
N PHE A 53 -0.23 20.55 -14.83
CA PHE A 53 0.27 19.56 -15.80
C PHE A 53 -0.79 19.08 -16.80
N GLY A 54 -2.01 19.63 -16.72
CA GLY A 54 -3.13 19.25 -17.60
C GLY A 54 -3.65 17.82 -17.39
N VAL A 55 -3.27 17.15 -16.30
CA VAL A 55 -3.78 15.81 -15.96
C VAL A 55 -5.21 15.95 -15.42
N PRO A 56 -6.21 15.19 -15.91
CA PRO A 56 -7.53 15.22 -15.31
C PRO A 56 -7.47 14.86 -13.81
N ARG A 57 -7.94 15.76 -12.95
CA ARG A 57 -7.85 15.61 -11.48
C ARG A 57 -8.34 14.25 -10.98
N ASP A 58 -9.50 13.79 -11.48
CA ASP A 58 -10.09 12.53 -11.04
C ASP A 58 -9.23 11.32 -11.45
N LEU A 59 -8.54 11.40 -12.60
CA LEU A 59 -7.58 10.39 -13.02
C LEU A 59 -6.33 10.40 -12.13
N LEU A 60 -5.81 11.60 -11.80
CA LEU A 60 -4.67 11.74 -10.90
C LEU A 60 -4.96 11.17 -9.51
N VAL A 61 -6.16 11.42 -8.97
CA VAL A 61 -6.63 10.81 -7.72
C VAL A 61 -6.78 9.29 -7.86
N ALA A 62 -7.28 8.78 -9.00
CA ALA A 62 -7.41 7.34 -9.23
C ALA A 62 -6.05 6.64 -9.29
N VAL A 63 -5.03 7.27 -9.90
CA VAL A 63 -3.64 6.81 -9.87
C VAL A 63 -3.14 6.77 -8.44
N ALA A 64 -3.23 7.88 -7.69
CA ALA A 64 -2.79 7.97 -6.30
C ALA A 64 -3.47 6.93 -5.39
N PHE A 65 -4.77 6.71 -5.59
CA PHE A 65 -5.52 5.73 -4.82
C PHE A 65 -5.13 4.30 -5.18
N GLY A 66 -4.87 4.02 -6.47
CA GLY A 66 -4.41 2.72 -6.93
C GLY A 66 -2.95 2.41 -6.58
N GLU A 67 -2.14 3.45 -6.38
CA GLU A 67 -0.79 3.32 -5.83
C GLU A 67 -0.84 3.12 -4.33
N THR A 68 -1.19 4.13 -3.55
CA THR A 68 -0.99 4.09 -2.10
C THR A 68 -2.26 4.28 -1.29
N ARG A 69 -3.45 4.22 -1.91
CA ARG A 69 -4.71 4.58 -1.25
C ARG A 69 -4.69 5.99 -0.63
N LEU A 70 -3.91 6.91 -1.23
CA LEU A 70 -3.69 8.28 -0.72
C LEU A 70 -2.86 8.35 0.58
N ASP A 71 -2.13 7.30 0.90
CA ASP A 71 -1.19 7.26 2.01
C ASP A 71 0.19 7.74 1.58
N GLY A 72 0.77 8.69 2.32
CA GLY A 72 2.14 9.17 2.10
C GLY A 72 3.21 8.29 2.77
N HIS A 73 2.79 7.36 3.63
CA HIS A 73 3.63 6.48 4.43
C HIS A 73 4.72 7.22 5.23
N ASP A 74 4.41 8.42 5.72
CA ASP A 74 5.33 9.32 6.43
C ASP A 74 6.67 9.60 5.68
N GLY A 75 6.68 9.35 4.37
CA GLY A 75 7.85 9.43 3.49
C GLY A 75 8.87 8.32 3.66
N GLU A 76 8.54 7.25 4.37
CA GLU A 76 9.31 6.02 4.37
C GLU A 76 9.13 5.24 3.05
N PRO A 77 10.13 4.44 2.62
CA PRO A 77 10.00 3.62 1.42
C PRO A 77 9.08 2.44 1.62
N SER A 78 8.30 2.12 0.59
CA SER A 78 7.82 0.75 0.39
C SER A 78 8.97 -0.22 0.10
N HIS A 79 8.72 -1.54 0.18
CA HIS A 79 9.68 -2.59 -0.19
C HIS A 79 10.27 -2.43 -1.61
N ALA A 80 9.60 -1.67 -2.48
CA ALA A 80 9.97 -1.47 -3.89
C ALA A 80 10.75 -0.17 -4.09
N GLY A 81 11.04 0.58 -3.01
CA GLY A 81 11.68 1.89 -3.06
C GLY A 81 10.76 3.01 -3.57
N GLY A 82 9.43 2.82 -3.49
CA GLY A 82 8.44 3.85 -3.81
C GLY A 82 8.04 4.68 -2.59
N TYR A 83 7.80 5.98 -2.80
CA TYR A 83 7.57 6.99 -1.76
C TYR A 83 6.33 7.84 -2.02
N GLY A 84 5.64 8.22 -0.94
CA GLY A 84 4.54 9.17 -0.94
C GLY A 84 3.29 8.72 -1.71
N VAL A 85 2.29 9.61 -1.78
CA VAL A 85 0.94 9.37 -2.31
C VAL A 85 0.90 8.83 -3.76
N MET A 86 1.90 9.18 -4.57
CA MET A 86 2.01 8.79 -5.97
C MET A 86 2.96 7.60 -6.19
N HIS A 87 3.55 7.04 -5.12
CA HIS A 87 4.54 5.96 -5.18
C HIS A 87 5.70 6.26 -6.15
N LEU A 88 6.36 7.41 -5.97
CA LEU A 88 7.53 7.77 -6.76
C LEU A 88 8.71 6.86 -6.39
N VAL A 89 9.22 6.10 -7.35
CA VAL A 89 10.19 5.02 -7.13
C VAL A 89 11.62 5.50 -7.36
N SER A 90 12.49 5.19 -6.41
CA SER A 90 13.95 5.29 -6.51
C SER A 90 14.55 3.89 -6.30
N SER A 91 14.93 3.22 -7.38
CA SER A 91 15.48 1.86 -7.39
C SER A 91 16.42 1.67 -8.58
N PRO A 92 17.29 0.62 -8.62
CA PRO A 92 18.19 0.39 -9.76
C PRO A 92 17.52 0.19 -11.14
N ARG A 93 16.20 -0.01 -11.19
CA ARG A 93 15.44 -0.27 -12.44
C ARG A 93 14.34 0.75 -12.70
N ARG A 94 13.97 1.57 -11.72
CA ARG A 94 12.88 2.55 -11.80
C ARG A 94 13.28 3.80 -11.05
N HIS A 95 13.15 4.95 -11.72
CA HIS A 95 13.68 6.24 -11.28
C HIS A 95 12.62 7.35 -11.39
N THR A 96 11.35 7.05 -11.11
CA THR A 96 10.28 8.05 -11.22
C THR A 96 10.39 9.16 -10.17
N LEU A 97 11.07 8.90 -9.06
CA LEU A 97 11.39 9.93 -8.06
C LEU A 97 12.41 10.94 -8.60
N GLU A 98 13.47 10.45 -9.23
CA GLU A 98 14.48 11.31 -9.87
C GLU A 98 13.88 12.08 -11.05
N GLU A 99 13.07 11.42 -11.88
CA GLU A 99 12.36 12.05 -13.00
C GLU A 99 11.40 13.15 -12.50
N ALA A 100 10.65 12.90 -11.42
CA ALA A 100 9.80 13.92 -10.78
C ALA A 100 10.62 15.11 -10.26
N ALA A 101 11.79 14.87 -9.67
CA ALA A 101 12.68 15.93 -9.19
C ALA A 101 13.16 16.83 -10.34
N GLU A 102 13.58 16.22 -11.44
CA GLU A 102 14.02 16.93 -12.64
C GLU A 102 12.89 17.77 -13.27
N LEU A 103 11.69 17.20 -13.39
CA LEU A 103 10.56 17.87 -14.02
C LEU A 103 9.98 19.02 -13.18
N THR A 104 10.03 18.90 -11.84
CA THR A 104 9.37 19.86 -10.94
C THR A 104 10.32 20.85 -10.28
N GLY A 105 11.62 20.57 -10.29
CA GLY A 105 12.64 21.30 -9.52
C GLY A 105 12.62 21.02 -8.01
N ALA A 106 11.74 20.13 -7.54
CA ALA A 106 11.67 19.76 -6.13
C ALA A 106 12.87 18.87 -5.74
N SER A 107 13.30 18.95 -4.49
CA SER A 107 14.32 18.05 -3.98
C SER A 107 13.75 16.64 -3.77
N GLY A 108 14.61 15.62 -3.86
CA GLY A 108 14.24 14.25 -3.52
C GLY A 108 13.74 14.08 -2.08
N ARG A 109 14.09 14.98 -1.16
CA ARG A 109 13.57 14.99 0.21
C ARG A 109 12.13 15.49 0.28
N GLU A 110 11.82 16.58 -0.43
CA GLU A 110 10.45 17.11 -0.52
C GLU A 110 9.52 16.09 -1.16
N LEU A 111 9.93 15.46 -2.26
CA LEU A 111 9.14 14.43 -2.93
C LEU A 111 8.88 13.18 -2.07
N ARG A 112 9.70 12.92 -1.03
CA ARG A 112 9.49 11.79 -0.12
C ARG A 112 8.51 12.13 0.99
N HIS A 113 8.68 13.28 1.65
CA HIS A 113 7.98 13.58 2.90
C HIS A 113 6.85 14.60 2.79
N ASP A 114 6.68 15.27 1.64
CA ASP A 114 5.61 16.24 1.42
C ASP A 114 4.61 15.70 0.39
N ASN A 115 3.38 15.44 0.83
CA ASN A 115 2.31 14.91 -0.03
C ASN A 115 1.98 15.87 -1.19
N THR A 116 2.09 17.19 -1.00
CA THR A 116 1.84 18.17 -2.05
C THR A 116 2.92 18.09 -3.12
N ALA A 117 4.20 18.07 -2.71
CA ALA A 117 5.31 17.92 -3.63
C ALA A 117 5.25 16.58 -4.37
N ASN A 118 4.92 15.49 -3.68
CA ASN A 118 4.81 14.16 -4.26
C ASN A 118 3.66 14.07 -5.30
N ILE A 119 2.48 14.62 -5.00
CA ILE A 119 1.35 14.70 -5.94
C ILE A 119 1.73 15.51 -7.18
N ARG A 120 2.39 16.67 -6.98
CA ARG A 120 2.91 17.51 -8.07
C ARG A 120 3.92 16.74 -8.93
N GLY A 121 4.85 16.01 -8.30
CA GLY A 121 5.84 15.16 -8.96
C GLY A 121 5.23 14.04 -9.79
N GLY A 122 4.24 13.31 -9.24
CA GLY A 122 3.54 12.25 -9.97
C GLY A 122 2.76 12.79 -11.17
N ALA A 123 2.12 13.96 -11.04
CA ALA A 123 1.45 14.62 -12.15
C ALA A 123 2.43 15.03 -13.27
N ALA A 124 3.60 15.57 -12.92
CA ALA A 124 4.65 15.91 -13.88
C ALA A 124 5.16 14.67 -14.64
N VAL A 125 5.39 13.56 -13.93
CA VAL A 125 5.80 12.29 -14.57
C VAL A 125 4.72 11.78 -15.53
N LEU A 126 3.45 11.82 -15.12
CA LEU A 126 2.32 11.43 -15.98
C LEU A 126 2.25 12.29 -17.24
N GLU A 127 2.39 13.61 -17.13
CA GLU A 127 2.43 14.51 -18.27
C GLU A 127 3.58 14.16 -19.23
N SER A 128 4.78 13.97 -18.69
CA SER A 128 5.94 13.59 -19.50
C SER A 128 5.75 12.22 -20.19
N TYR A 129 4.96 11.32 -19.60
CA TYR A 129 4.55 10.07 -20.26
C TYR A 129 3.44 10.28 -21.28
N ALA A 130 2.52 11.23 -21.07
CA ALA A 130 1.52 11.62 -22.04
C ALA A 130 2.18 12.10 -23.34
N ASP A 131 3.19 12.97 -23.23
CA ASP A 131 3.98 13.44 -24.38
C ASP A 131 4.69 12.30 -25.10
N ARG A 132 5.41 11.44 -24.35
CA ARG A 132 6.13 10.28 -24.92
C ARG A 132 5.23 9.23 -25.52
N THR A 133 3.95 9.19 -25.16
CA THR A 133 2.97 8.24 -25.69
C THR A 133 2.03 8.86 -26.72
N GLY A 134 2.22 10.14 -27.07
CA GLY A 134 1.52 10.81 -28.17
C GLY A 134 0.16 11.41 -27.81
N VAL A 135 -0.11 11.65 -26.52
CA VAL A 135 -1.30 12.38 -26.07
C VAL A 135 -1.09 13.86 -26.35
N SER A 136 -1.86 14.45 -27.27
CA SER A 136 -1.73 15.86 -27.59
C SER A 136 -2.27 16.75 -26.46
N GLU A 137 -1.77 17.98 -26.33
CA GLU A 137 -2.29 18.96 -25.36
C GLU A 137 -3.81 19.14 -25.45
N ARG A 138 -4.37 19.05 -26.66
CA ARG A 138 -5.82 19.19 -26.91
C ARG A 138 -6.64 18.01 -26.41
N ASP A 139 -5.99 16.87 -26.16
CA ASP A 139 -6.63 15.64 -25.70
C ASP A 139 -6.44 15.43 -24.19
N ARG A 140 -5.63 16.27 -23.53
CA ARG A 140 -5.29 16.12 -22.12
C ARG A 140 -6.49 16.29 -21.18
N ASP A 141 -7.54 16.99 -21.60
CA ASP A 141 -8.80 17.08 -20.83
C ASP A 141 -9.64 15.79 -20.88
N ARG A 142 -9.35 14.85 -21.78
CA ARG A 142 -10.07 13.59 -21.97
C ARG A 142 -9.38 12.47 -21.20
N PRO A 143 -9.93 11.97 -20.08
CA PRO A 143 -9.30 10.88 -19.33
C PRO A 143 -8.96 9.67 -20.19
N ALA A 144 -9.79 9.35 -21.19
CA ALA A 144 -9.59 8.23 -22.12
C ALA A 144 -8.22 8.24 -22.83
N ALA A 145 -7.71 9.43 -23.18
CA ALA A 145 -6.46 9.58 -23.93
C ALA A 145 -5.23 9.23 -23.10
N TRP A 146 -5.32 9.32 -21.77
CA TRP A 146 -4.20 9.11 -20.85
C TRP A 146 -3.83 7.65 -20.61
N TYR A 147 -4.61 6.70 -21.15
CA TYR A 147 -4.39 5.27 -20.88
C TYR A 147 -2.94 4.82 -21.14
N PRO A 148 -2.29 5.19 -22.27
CA PRO A 148 -0.92 4.78 -22.53
C PRO A 148 0.10 5.36 -21.54
N ALA A 149 -0.13 6.59 -21.06
CA ALA A 149 0.70 7.26 -20.07
C ALA A 149 0.57 6.61 -18.69
N VAL A 150 -0.66 6.31 -18.27
CA VAL A 150 -0.94 5.58 -17.02
C VAL A 150 -0.35 4.17 -17.07
N ALA A 151 -0.47 3.47 -18.20
CA ALA A 151 0.14 2.16 -18.36
C ALA A 151 1.67 2.21 -18.25
N ARG A 152 2.29 3.23 -18.86
CA ARG A 152 3.74 3.47 -18.72
C ARG A 152 4.13 3.82 -17.29
N TYR A 153 3.30 4.57 -16.57
CA TYR A 153 3.51 4.92 -15.17
C TYR A 153 3.59 3.68 -14.29
N GLY A 154 2.67 2.72 -14.49
CA GLY A 154 2.69 1.47 -13.74
C GLY A 154 3.87 0.56 -14.08
N SER A 155 4.17 0.40 -15.37
CA SER A 155 5.28 -0.42 -15.84
C SER A 155 5.79 0.03 -17.22
N PRO A 156 6.92 0.75 -17.29
CA PRO A 156 7.40 1.32 -18.55
C PRO A 156 7.95 0.26 -19.52
N ASP A 157 8.45 -0.86 -18.99
CA ASP A 157 9.19 -1.87 -19.75
C ASP A 157 8.40 -3.19 -19.96
N ASP A 158 7.21 -3.33 -19.37
CA ASP A 158 6.35 -4.50 -19.53
C ASP A 158 4.94 -4.08 -19.95
N LEU A 159 4.59 -4.36 -21.21
CA LEU A 159 3.29 -3.97 -21.77
C LEU A 159 2.11 -4.65 -21.06
N ARG A 160 2.26 -5.91 -20.63
CA ARG A 160 1.20 -6.66 -19.96
C ARG A 160 0.95 -6.10 -18.57
N MET A 161 2.01 -5.66 -17.86
CA MET A 161 1.86 -4.97 -16.57
C MET A 161 1.40 -3.54 -16.70
N GLY A 162 1.84 -2.83 -17.73
CA GLY A 162 1.29 -1.52 -18.02
C GLY A 162 -0.22 -1.60 -18.25
N ARG A 163 -0.69 -2.57 -19.04
CA ARG A 163 -2.12 -2.84 -19.23
C ARG A 163 -2.82 -3.21 -17.93
N PHE A 164 -2.24 -4.12 -17.13
CA PHE A 164 -2.79 -4.51 -15.83
C PHE A 164 -3.02 -3.31 -14.92
N TYR A 165 -1.97 -2.52 -14.74
CA TYR A 165 -1.99 -1.34 -13.89
C TYR A 165 -3.01 -0.31 -14.38
N ALA A 166 -3.00 0.01 -15.67
CA ALA A 166 -3.95 0.96 -16.24
C ALA A 166 -5.40 0.45 -16.16
N ASP A 167 -5.65 -0.85 -16.37
CA ASP A 167 -6.99 -1.42 -16.18
C ASP A 167 -7.47 -1.27 -14.73
N THR A 168 -6.60 -1.44 -13.74
CA THR A 168 -6.91 -1.18 -12.32
C THR A 168 -7.25 0.29 -12.08
N VAL A 169 -6.42 1.23 -12.55
CA VAL A 169 -6.67 2.68 -12.40
C VAL A 169 -7.98 3.09 -13.05
N TYR A 170 -8.32 2.55 -14.23
CA TYR A 170 -9.56 2.87 -14.91
C TYR A 170 -10.78 2.24 -14.23
N GLY A 171 -10.63 1.07 -13.58
CA GLY A 171 -11.66 0.51 -12.69
C GLY A 171 -11.93 1.42 -11.48
N ILE A 172 -10.87 1.97 -10.87
CA ILE A 172 -10.99 2.95 -9.78
C ILE A 172 -11.68 4.23 -10.27
N LEU A 173 -11.33 4.72 -11.46
CA LEU A 173 -11.98 5.88 -12.07
C LEU A 173 -13.47 5.64 -12.35
N GLU A 174 -13.84 4.43 -12.83
CA GLU A 174 -15.24 4.05 -13.05
C GLU A 174 -16.04 3.99 -11.74
N ALA A 175 -15.46 3.43 -10.68
CA ALA A 175 -16.09 3.34 -9.36
C ALA A 175 -16.16 4.71 -8.63
N GLY A 176 -15.16 5.56 -8.84
CA GLY A 176 -14.92 6.77 -8.06
C GLY A 176 -14.24 6.47 -6.72
N VAL A 177 -13.66 7.50 -6.11
CA VAL A 177 -12.94 7.38 -4.84
C VAL A 177 -13.76 8.01 -3.72
N ARG A 178 -13.85 7.33 -2.58
CA ARG A 178 -14.34 7.87 -1.31
C ARG A 178 -13.42 7.38 -0.19
N ALA A 179 -12.33 8.09 0.01
CA ALA A 179 -11.27 7.69 0.93
C ALA A 179 -10.94 8.79 1.94
N ARG A 180 -10.14 8.43 2.94
CA ARG A 180 -9.49 9.38 3.84
C ARG A 180 -7.98 9.19 3.75
N THR A 181 -7.23 10.28 3.82
CA THR A 181 -5.78 10.23 3.99
C THR A 181 -5.42 9.76 5.40
N GLY A 182 -4.14 9.48 5.66
CA GLY A 182 -3.66 9.14 7.02
C GLY A 182 -3.99 10.21 8.06
N GLU A 183 -4.00 11.48 7.66
CA GLU A 183 -4.37 12.64 8.49
C GLU A 183 -5.89 12.85 8.60
N GLY A 184 -6.70 11.97 8.00
CA GLY A 184 -8.14 11.97 8.09
C GLY A 184 -8.85 12.89 7.08
N GLU A 185 -8.12 13.58 6.20
CA GLU A 185 -8.70 14.41 5.15
C GLU A 185 -9.53 13.56 4.20
N ARG A 186 -10.77 13.98 3.91
CA ARG A 186 -11.64 13.25 2.98
C ARG A 186 -11.29 13.62 1.54
N VAL A 187 -11.02 12.62 0.70
CA VAL A 187 -10.85 12.79 -0.76
C VAL A 187 -11.97 12.05 -1.48
N THR A 188 -12.66 12.74 -2.37
CA THR A 188 -13.76 12.16 -3.16
C THR A 188 -13.67 12.50 -4.64
N THR A 189 -13.96 11.51 -5.48
CA THR A 189 -14.20 11.67 -6.91
C THR A 189 -15.50 10.95 -7.30
N PRO A 190 -16.30 11.51 -8.22
CA PRO A 190 -17.44 10.79 -8.76
C PRO A 190 -16.97 9.63 -9.64
N GLY A 191 -17.69 8.51 -9.63
CA GLY A 191 -17.46 7.42 -10.57
C GLY A 191 -17.77 7.86 -11.99
N ARG A 192 -16.86 7.57 -12.93
CA ARG A 192 -16.98 7.94 -14.34
C ARG A 192 -16.57 6.77 -15.21
N LYS A 193 -17.54 6.18 -15.91
CA LYS A 193 -17.24 5.19 -16.94
C LYS A 193 -16.52 5.84 -18.12
N VAL A 194 -15.31 5.39 -18.38
CA VAL A 194 -14.47 5.86 -19.48
C VAL A 194 -14.13 4.68 -20.38
N ARG A 195 -14.28 4.83 -21.70
CA ARG A 195 -13.73 3.87 -22.65
C ARG A 195 -12.27 4.26 -22.94
N PRO A 196 -11.27 3.51 -22.44
CA PRO A 196 -9.87 3.89 -22.59
C PRO A 196 -9.38 3.80 -24.03
N GLU A 197 -8.56 4.77 -24.45
CA GLU A 197 -7.82 4.73 -25.72
C GLU A 197 -6.54 3.93 -25.51
N ARG A 198 -6.66 2.60 -25.58
CA ARG A 198 -5.57 1.68 -25.21
C ARG A 198 -4.33 1.79 -26.11
N GLY A 199 -4.45 2.35 -27.32
CA GLY A 199 -3.32 2.48 -28.24
C GLY A 199 -2.60 1.14 -28.43
N ARG A 200 -1.28 1.13 -28.23
CA ARG A 200 -0.43 -0.08 -28.32
C ARG A 200 -0.80 -1.22 -27.36
N TYR A 201 -1.63 -0.96 -26.35
CA TYR A 201 -2.07 -1.96 -25.37
C TYR A 201 -3.36 -2.69 -25.80
N THR A 202 -3.97 -2.33 -26.93
CA THR A 202 -5.24 -2.91 -27.40
C THR A 202 -5.16 -4.43 -27.53
N ASP A 203 -4.09 -4.92 -28.16
CA ASP A 203 -3.88 -6.34 -28.46
C ASP A 203 -3.07 -7.08 -27.38
N VAL A 204 -2.62 -6.38 -26.34
CA VAL A 204 -1.90 -6.99 -25.21
C VAL A 204 -2.91 -7.73 -24.34
N PRO A 205 -2.89 -9.06 -24.16
CA PRO A 205 -3.93 -9.73 -23.37
C PRO A 205 -3.99 -9.19 -21.93
N PRO A 206 -5.18 -8.91 -21.37
CA PRO A 206 -5.27 -8.56 -19.96
C PRO A 206 -4.81 -9.74 -19.11
N PRO A 207 -4.31 -9.54 -17.88
CA PRO A 207 -4.16 -10.64 -16.94
C PRO A 207 -5.52 -11.29 -16.71
N ALA A 208 -5.65 -12.54 -17.14
CA ALA A 208 -6.91 -13.25 -17.14
C ALA A 208 -7.29 -13.69 -15.72
N PRO A 209 -8.56 -13.57 -15.33
CA PRO A 209 -9.15 -14.43 -14.32
C PRO A 209 -9.38 -15.82 -14.96
N GLY A 210 -8.77 -16.88 -14.44
CA GLY A 210 -8.95 -18.23 -14.99
C GLY A 210 -8.34 -18.47 -16.39
N PRO A 211 -8.55 -19.66 -16.99
CA PRO A 211 -7.63 -20.27 -17.95
C PRO A 211 -7.50 -19.47 -19.25
N THR A 212 -6.25 -19.22 -19.67
CA THR A 212 -5.90 -18.56 -20.94
C THR A 212 -5.59 -19.57 -22.05
N GLU A 213 -6.00 -19.23 -23.26
CA GLU A 213 -5.48 -19.80 -24.51
C GLU A 213 -4.02 -19.33 -24.70
N GLU A 214 -3.03 -20.12 -24.24
CA GLU A 214 -1.59 -20.23 -24.60
C GLU A 214 -0.89 -21.01 -23.44
N PRO A 215 0.17 -21.81 -23.67
CA PRO A 215 0.24 -23.27 -23.42
C PRO A 215 0.38 -23.76 -21.96
N ASP A 216 -0.09 -23.00 -20.96
CA ASP A 216 -0.40 -23.54 -19.64
C ASP A 216 -1.93 -23.59 -19.47
N THR A 217 -2.53 -24.68 -19.95
CA THR A 217 -3.98 -24.98 -19.95
C THR A 217 -4.65 -24.98 -18.56
N ARG A 218 -3.92 -24.67 -17.48
CA ARG A 218 -4.46 -24.60 -16.12
C ARG A 218 -4.74 -23.13 -15.78
N GLY A 219 -6.00 -22.77 -15.52
CA GLY A 219 -6.32 -21.47 -14.89
C GLY A 219 -5.68 -21.36 -13.50
N ALA A 220 -5.79 -20.21 -12.83
CA ALA A 220 -5.32 -20.06 -11.45
C ALA A 220 -5.87 -21.18 -10.54
N ASP A 221 -5.06 -21.64 -9.58
CA ASP A 221 -5.41 -22.72 -8.64
C ASP A 221 -6.53 -22.28 -7.68
N TYR A 222 -6.60 -20.98 -7.41
CA TYR A 222 -7.79 -20.31 -6.86
C TYR A 222 -8.57 -19.63 -8.00
N PRO A 223 -9.74 -20.14 -8.42
CA PRO A 223 -10.43 -19.65 -9.63
C PRO A 223 -10.73 -18.15 -9.67
N PRO A 224 -11.07 -17.46 -8.56
CA PRO A 224 -11.28 -16.01 -8.55
C PRO A 224 -9.99 -15.19 -8.75
N ALA A 225 -8.81 -15.79 -8.60
CA ALA A 225 -7.55 -15.07 -8.74
C ALA A 225 -7.21 -14.75 -10.20
N ARG A 226 -6.55 -13.62 -10.40
CA ARG A 226 -5.85 -13.29 -11.65
C ARG A 226 -4.52 -14.01 -11.68
N TRP A 227 -4.15 -14.58 -12.82
CA TRP A 227 -2.83 -15.21 -12.98
C TRP A 227 -1.79 -14.21 -13.51
N VAL A 228 -0.80 -13.89 -12.68
CA VAL A 228 0.35 -13.04 -13.03
C VAL A 228 1.62 -13.69 -12.47
N PRO A 229 2.32 -14.53 -13.27
CA PRO A 229 3.41 -15.34 -12.73
C PRO A 229 4.57 -14.49 -12.24
N ALA A 230 5.11 -14.87 -11.07
CA ALA A 230 6.41 -14.40 -10.59
C ALA A 230 7.52 -14.77 -11.58
N HIS A 231 8.68 -14.12 -11.47
CA HIS A 231 9.82 -14.47 -12.30
C HIS A 231 10.23 -15.94 -12.04
N PRO A 232 10.52 -16.76 -13.07
CA PRO A 232 10.90 -18.18 -12.89
C PRO A 232 12.11 -18.40 -11.98
N GLY A 233 12.97 -17.39 -11.83
CA GLY A 233 14.12 -17.40 -10.92
C GLY A 233 13.80 -17.02 -9.46
N ASN A 234 12.54 -16.77 -9.11
CA ASN A 234 12.10 -16.35 -7.77
C ASN A 234 11.31 -17.44 -7.02
N TYR A 235 11.18 -18.64 -7.58
CA TYR A 235 10.56 -19.81 -6.96
C TYR A 235 11.24 -21.08 -7.48
N ARG A 236 10.89 -22.24 -6.92
CA ARG A 236 11.34 -23.55 -7.40
C ARG A 236 10.14 -24.35 -7.87
N ALA A 237 10.22 -24.92 -9.08
CA ALA A 237 9.20 -25.84 -9.58
C ALA A 237 9.09 -27.10 -8.69
N GLY A 238 7.87 -27.53 -8.39
CA GLY A 238 7.59 -28.63 -7.48
C GLY A 238 7.79 -28.29 -6.00
N ARG A 239 7.43 -29.24 -5.14
CA ARG A 239 7.60 -29.17 -3.67
C ARG A 239 8.39 -30.36 -3.16
N SER A 240 9.07 -30.17 -2.03
CA SER A 240 9.79 -31.23 -1.31
C SER A 240 9.10 -31.65 -0.01
N ALA A 241 7.94 -31.06 0.30
CA ALA A 241 7.11 -31.40 1.46
C ALA A 241 5.62 -31.28 1.07
N ALA A 242 4.75 -31.96 1.82
CA ALA A 242 3.31 -31.77 1.72
C ALA A 242 2.93 -30.37 2.20
N ILE A 243 1.89 -29.79 1.61
CA ILE A 243 1.36 -28.50 2.03
C ILE A 243 0.57 -28.72 3.32
N ASP A 244 0.93 -28.01 4.38
CA ASP A 244 0.29 -28.13 5.70
C ASP A 244 0.12 -26.77 6.39
N THR A 245 0.43 -25.65 5.73
CA THR A 245 0.44 -24.33 6.37
C THR A 245 0.12 -23.21 5.38
N VAL A 246 -0.66 -22.24 5.84
CA VAL A 246 -0.86 -20.94 5.19
C VAL A 246 -0.12 -19.90 6.02
N VAL A 247 0.73 -19.09 5.36
CA VAL A 247 1.44 -17.97 5.99
C VAL A 247 0.85 -16.66 5.48
N VAL A 248 0.37 -15.85 6.41
CA VAL A 248 -0.15 -14.49 6.19
C VAL A 248 1.00 -13.50 6.31
N HIS A 249 1.18 -12.68 5.26
CA HIS A 249 2.18 -11.62 5.17
C HIS A 249 1.53 -10.26 4.99
N VAL A 250 2.24 -9.20 5.35
CA VAL A 250 1.91 -7.81 4.95
C VAL A 250 3.11 -7.23 4.21
N ALA A 251 2.87 -6.74 2.99
CA ALA A 251 3.93 -6.50 2.03
C ALA A 251 4.87 -5.33 2.37
N GLN A 252 4.45 -4.40 3.24
CA GLN A 252 5.11 -3.09 3.42
C GLN A 252 5.17 -2.32 2.09
N GLY A 253 4.04 -2.31 1.38
CA GLY A 253 3.97 -1.77 0.04
C GLY A 253 2.61 -1.95 -0.61
N THR A 254 2.56 -1.45 -1.85
CA THR A 254 1.36 -1.35 -2.67
C THR A 254 1.12 -2.63 -3.45
N TYR A 255 -0.12 -2.90 -3.84
CA TYR A 255 -0.49 -4.09 -4.59
C TYR A 255 0.27 -4.20 -5.92
N SER A 256 0.28 -3.12 -6.70
CA SER A 256 1.04 -3.02 -7.96
C SER A 256 2.54 -3.19 -7.72
N GLY A 257 3.07 -2.60 -6.64
CA GLY A 257 4.46 -2.68 -6.23
C GLY A 257 4.87 -4.11 -5.91
N THR A 258 4.08 -4.84 -5.12
CA THR A 258 4.34 -6.22 -4.71
C THR A 258 4.32 -7.17 -5.90
N VAL A 259 3.31 -7.05 -6.77
CA VAL A 259 3.24 -7.84 -8.01
C VAL A 259 4.46 -7.58 -8.90
N ASN A 260 4.86 -6.32 -9.09
CA ASN A 260 6.06 -5.99 -9.87
C ASN A 260 7.35 -6.51 -9.20
N TRP A 261 7.43 -6.48 -7.87
CA TRP A 261 8.61 -6.93 -7.12
C TRP A 261 8.87 -8.44 -7.29
N PHE A 262 7.83 -9.28 -7.25
CA PHE A 262 7.99 -10.72 -7.47
C PHE A 262 8.27 -11.11 -8.93
N ARG A 263 8.03 -10.19 -9.88
CA ARG A 263 8.45 -10.34 -11.29
C ARG A 263 9.87 -9.85 -11.57
N ASN A 264 10.51 -9.19 -10.60
CA ASN A 264 11.90 -8.77 -10.72
C ASN A 264 12.84 -9.95 -10.39
N PRO A 265 13.67 -10.45 -11.33
CA PRO A 265 14.65 -11.51 -11.03
C PRO A 265 15.67 -11.14 -9.95
N ALA A 266 15.87 -9.84 -9.67
CA ALA A 266 16.79 -9.40 -8.63
C ALA A 266 16.20 -9.53 -7.22
N SER A 267 14.87 -9.64 -7.07
CA SER A 267 14.24 -9.74 -5.74
C SER A 267 14.53 -11.08 -5.07
N ARG A 268 14.62 -12.17 -5.85
CA ARG A 268 14.87 -13.54 -5.35
C ARG A 268 13.90 -13.93 -4.24
N VAL A 269 12.66 -13.43 -4.31
CA VAL A 269 11.55 -13.73 -3.41
C VAL A 269 10.25 -13.75 -4.19
N SER A 270 9.26 -14.48 -3.70
CA SER A 270 7.91 -14.58 -4.27
C SER A 270 6.93 -15.12 -3.25
N THR A 271 5.65 -14.82 -3.42
CA THR A 271 4.55 -15.47 -2.69
C THR A 271 3.60 -16.14 -3.66
N HIS A 272 2.67 -16.96 -3.14
CA HIS A 272 1.71 -17.65 -3.98
C HIS A 272 0.59 -16.70 -4.39
N TYR A 273 0.12 -15.86 -3.47
CA TYR A 273 -0.98 -14.93 -3.69
C TYR A 273 -0.68 -13.52 -3.15
N VAL A 274 -1.27 -12.51 -3.77
CA VAL A 274 -1.29 -11.11 -3.32
C VAL A 274 -2.73 -10.62 -3.28
N VAL A 275 -3.14 -9.96 -2.20
CA VAL A 275 -4.50 -9.45 -1.97
C VAL A 275 -4.49 -7.93 -1.92
N ARG A 276 -5.30 -7.29 -2.76
CA ARG A 276 -5.47 -5.83 -2.81
C ARG A 276 -6.37 -5.35 -1.67
N SER A 277 -5.97 -4.26 -1.03
CA SER A 277 -6.64 -3.69 0.12
C SER A 277 -7.96 -2.97 -0.23
N SER A 278 -8.05 -2.35 -1.40
CA SER A 278 -9.21 -1.51 -1.75
C SER A 278 -10.49 -2.30 -2.02
N ASP A 279 -10.38 -3.47 -2.63
CA ASP A 279 -11.52 -4.25 -3.13
C ASP A 279 -11.37 -5.77 -2.98
N GLY A 280 -10.25 -6.25 -2.42
CA GLY A 280 -10.00 -7.67 -2.22
C GLY A 280 -9.58 -8.42 -3.48
N GLU A 281 -9.15 -7.75 -4.56
CA GLU A 281 -8.65 -8.46 -5.74
C GLU A 281 -7.46 -9.37 -5.39
N VAL A 282 -7.57 -10.64 -5.77
CA VAL A 282 -6.53 -11.65 -5.56
C VAL A 282 -5.75 -11.86 -6.85
N THR A 283 -4.42 -11.78 -6.79
CA THR A 283 -3.52 -12.21 -7.86
C THR A 283 -2.73 -13.42 -7.39
N GLN A 284 -2.72 -14.49 -8.17
CA GLN A 284 -1.86 -15.64 -7.96
C GLN A 284 -0.58 -15.50 -8.81
N MET A 285 0.56 -15.72 -8.17
CA MET A 285 1.88 -15.52 -8.76
C MET A 285 2.74 -16.77 -8.84
N VAL A 286 2.53 -17.74 -7.97
CA VAL A 286 3.20 -19.05 -7.99
C VAL A 286 2.13 -20.13 -7.84
N ARG A 287 2.27 -21.23 -8.57
CA ARG A 287 1.37 -22.38 -8.46
C ARG A 287 1.43 -22.97 -7.06
N ASP A 288 0.33 -23.48 -6.55
CA ASP A 288 0.31 -24.21 -5.28
C ASP A 288 1.26 -25.42 -5.34
N ALA A 289 1.41 -26.03 -6.51
CA ALA A 289 2.32 -27.16 -6.75
C ALA A 289 3.81 -26.79 -6.76
N ASP A 290 4.15 -25.50 -6.78
CA ASP A 290 5.52 -24.99 -6.80
C ASP A 290 5.90 -24.38 -5.43
N THR A 291 7.20 -24.26 -5.17
CA THR A 291 7.72 -23.68 -3.92
C THR A 291 8.04 -22.19 -4.11
N ALA A 292 7.14 -21.29 -3.70
CA ALA A 292 7.44 -19.86 -3.60
C ALA A 292 8.47 -19.57 -2.49
N TRP A 293 9.15 -18.42 -2.56
CA TRP A 293 10.21 -18.04 -1.62
C TRP A 293 9.79 -16.86 -0.74
N HIS A 294 9.05 -17.16 0.35
CA HIS A 294 8.42 -16.15 1.21
C HIS A 294 8.67 -16.33 2.72
N ALA A 295 8.95 -17.55 3.18
CA ALA A 295 8.99 -17.90 4.61
C ALA A 295 10.14 -18.89 4.94
N ARG A 296 11.30 -18.74 4.30
CA ARG A 296 12.53 -19.49 4.58
C ARG A 296 12.30 -21.02 4.62
N ASP A 297 12.54 -21.66 5.76
CA ASP A 297 12.44 -23.11 5.92
C ASP A 297 10.99 -23.63 5.84
N ALA A 298 9.99 -22.74 5.99
CA ALA A 298 8.59 -23.11 5.78
C ALA A 298 8.22 -23.19 4.29
N ASN A 299 8.99 -22.58 3.37
CA ASN A 299 8.67 -22.53 1.94
C ASN A 299 8.21 -23.88 1.36
N PRO A 300 8.88 -25.02 1.60
CA PRO A 300 8.49 -26.29 0.99
C PRO A 300 7.09 -26.77 1.40
N ARG A 301 6.61 -26.41 2.59
CA ARG A 301 5.36 -26.90 3.18
C ARG A 301 4.24 -25.85 3.26
N SER A 302 4.52 -24.59 2.93
CA SER A 302 3.53 -23.52 3.10
C SER A 302 3.12 -22.77 1.84
N LEU A 303 1.89 -22.26 1.86
CA LEU A 303 1.36 -21.32 0.90
C LEU A 303 1.40 -19.92 1.51
N GLY A 304 1.87 -18.93 0.74
CA GLY A 304 2.10 -17.57 1.22
C GLY A 304 1.11 -16.61 0.59
N ILE A 305 0.45 -15.80 1.41
CA ILE A 305 -0.50 -14.75 0.99
C ILE A 305 0.03 -13.39 1.46
N GLU A 306 0.35 -12.52 0.52
CA GLU A 306 0.74 -11.13 0.77
C GLU A 306 -0.47 -10.22 0.78
N HIS A 307 -0.54 -9.36 1.78
CA HIS A 307 -1.57 -8.35 1.89
C HIS A 307 -0.96 -6.99 1.63
N GLU A 308 -1.53 -6.25 0.66
CA GLU A 308 -1.18 -4.86 0.41
C GLU A 308 -1.32 -4.03 1.70
N GLY A 309 -0.31 -3.20 1.99
CA GLY A 309 -0.34 -2.22 3.05
C GLY A 309 0.88 -2.25 3.96
N TYR A 310 0.74 -1.57 5.10
CA TYR A 310 1.80 -1.32 6.07
C TYR A 310 1.39 -1.76 7.47
N VAL A 311 2.26 -2.49 8.17
CA VAL A 311 1.94 -3.10 9.48
C VAL A 311 1.62 -2.09 10.59
N ALA A 312 2.02 -0.83 10.42
CA ALA A 312 1.82 0.25 11.37
C ALA A 312 0.50 1.01 11.16
N ASP A 313 -0.23 0.74 10.08
CA ASP A 313 -1.47 1.44 9.75
C ASP A 313 -2.62 0.46 9.51
N ALA A 314 -3.53 0.40 10.48
CA ALA A 314 -4.71 -0.46 10.46
C ALA A 314 -5.71 -0.12 9.33
N THR A 315 -5.64 1.08 8.72
CA THR A 315 -6.57 1.48 7.65
C THR A 315 -6.41 0.67 6.36
N TRP A 316 -5.26 -0.01 6.21
CA TRP A 316 -4.97 -0.95 5.13
C TRP A 316 -5.70 -2.29 5.29
N PHE A 317 -6.12 -2.68 6.50
CA PHE A 317 -6.79 -3.95 6.75
C PHE A 317 -8.30 -3.81 6.62
N THR A 318 -8.76 -3.58 5.37
CA THR A 318 -10.18 -3.37 5.07
C THR A 318 -11.01 -4.64 5.19
N ASP A 319 -12.33 -4.47 5.28
CA ASP A 319 -13.27 -5.60 5.21
C ASP A 319 -13.14 -6.39 3.89
N ALA A 320 -12.93 -5.70 2.77
CA ALA A 320 -12.74 -6.35 1.47
C ALA A 320 -11.49 -7.24 1.45
N LEU A 321 -10.37 -6.74 1.99
CA LEU A 321 -9.12 -7.48 2.11
C LEU A 321 -9.28 -8.71 3.03
N TYR A 322 -9.85 -8.51 4.23
CA TYR A 322 -10.07 -9.61 5.17
C TYR A 322 -10.97 -10.70 4.58
N ARG A 323 -12.09 -10.32 3.95
CA ARG A 323 -13.02 -11.29 3.36
C ARG A 323 -12.41 -12.05 2.19
N ALA A 324 -11.73 -11.36 1.28
CA ALA A 324 -11.10 -11.99 0.13
C ALA A 324 -9.98 -12.94 0.55
N SER A 325 -9.12 -12.50 1.48
CA SER A 325 -8.05 -13.32 2.04
C SER A 325 -8.59 -14.52 2.82
N ALA A 326 -9.64 -14.34 3.63
CA ALA A 326 -10.23 -15.44 4.38
C ALA A 326 -10.89 -16.48 3.46
N ALA A 327 -11.57 -16.05 2.40
CA ALA A 327 -12.13 -16.94 1.39
C ALA A 327 -11.04 -17.72 0.64
N LEU A 328 -9.94 -17.06 0.28
CA LEU A 328 -8.76 -17.71 -0.29
C LEU A 328 -8.17 -18.73 0.70
N THR A 329 -7.90 -18.35 1.95
CA THR A 329 -7.35 -19.26 2.96
C THR A 329 -8.27 -20.46 3.21
N ALA A 330 -9.58 -20.25 3.28
CA ALA A 330 -10.55 -21.35 3.41
C ALA A 330 -10.46 -22.32 2.23
N HIS A 331 -10.40 -21.80 0.98
CA HIS A 331 -10.21 -22.61 -0.23
C HIS A 331 -8.90 -23.39 -0.20
N LEU A 332 -7.79 -22.76 0.19
CA LEU A 332 -6.49 -23.43 0.30
C LEU A 332 -6.52 -24.54 1.36
N CYS A 333 -7.15 -24.27 2.50
CA CYS A 333 -7.33 -25.26 3.56
C CYS A 333 -8.14 -26.47 3.09
N ASP A 334 -9.26 -26.23 2.42
CA ASP A 334 -10.13 -27.30 1.91
C ASP A 334 -9.46 -28.10 0.78
N THR A 335 -8.70 -27.41 -0.09
CA THR A 335 -8.01 -28.03 -1.23
C THR A 335 -6.84 -28.92 -0.78
N HIS A 336 -6.06 -28.46 0.20
CA HIS A 336 -4.83 -29.14 0.64
C HIS A 336 -4.98 -29.92 1.94
N GLY A 337 -6.18 -29.94 2.53
CA GLY A 337 -6.45 -30.65 3.79
C GLY A 337 -5.80 -30.01 5.02
N ILE A 338 -5.60 -28.70 5.00
CA ILE A 338 -4.99 -27.94 6.11
C ILE A 338 -6.07 -27.63 7.15
N PRO A 339 -5.90 -27.98 8.45
CA PRO A 339 -6.84 -27.57 9.49
C PRO A 339 -6.98 -26.05 9.58
N LYS A 340 -8.22 -25.54 9.67
CA LYS A 340 -8.54 -24.11 9.76
C LYS A 340 -8.34 -23.55 11.19
N ASP A 341 -7.13 -23.72 11.71
CA ASP A 341 -6.74 -23.27 13.06
C ASP A 341 -5.44 -22.44 13.04
N ARG A 342 -5.13 -21.77 14.16
CA ARG A 342 -3.94 -20.91 14.31
C ARG A 342 -2.61 -21.67 14.41
N ARG A 343 -2.63 -23.01 14.40
CA ARG A 343 -1.39 -23.81 14.31
C ARG A 343 -0.93 -23.98 12.86
N HIS A 344 -1.87 -23.91 11.91
CA HIS A 344 -1.60 -24.11 10.49
C HIS A 344 -1.82 -22.85 9.65
N ILE A 345 -2.63 -21.91 10.12
CA ILE A 345 -2.74 -20.57 9.56
C ILE A 345 -1.95 -19.66 10.47
N VAL A 346 -0.77 -19.21 10.01
CA VAL A 346 0.22 -18.48 10.82
C VAL A 346 0.58 -17.14 10.18
N GLY A 347 0.97 -16.17 11.00
CA GLY A 347 1.64 -14.96 10.52
C GLY A 347 3.09 -15.24 10.20
N HIS A 348 3.69 -14.42 9.34
CA HIS A 348 5.11 -14.55 9.01
C HIS A 348 5.99 -14.50 10.26
N THR A 349 5.68 -13.61 11.22
CA THR A 349 6.33 -13.52 12.55
C THR A 349 6.38 -14.82 13.33
N GLU A 350 5.42 -15.71 13.13
CA GLU A 350 5.28 -16.98 13.85
C GLU A 350 6.08 -18.11 13.19
N VAL A 351 6.62 -17.87 11.99
CA VAL A 351 7.46 -18.84 11.28
C VAL A 351 8.86 -18.84 11.90
N PRO A 352 9.39 -20.00 12.35
CA PRO A 352 10.73 -20.08 12.93
C PRO A 352 11.83 -19.55 11.98
N GLY A 353 12.80 -18.83 12.54
CA GLY A 353 13.96 -18.33 11.79
C GLY A 353 13.70 -17.11 10.91
N ASN A 354 12.50 -16.52 10.97
CA ASN A 354 12.22 -15.23 10.35
C ASN A 354 12.68 -14.06 11.27
N SER A 355 12.97 -12.90 10.66
CA SER A 355 13.33 -11.65 11.36
C SER A 355 12.34 -10.52 11.08
N HIS A 356 11.21 -10.84 10.45
CA HIS A 356 10.17 -9.93 10.02
C HIS A 356 9.10 -9.77 11.10
N THR A 357 8.36 -8.67 11.01
CA THR A 357 7.35 -8.27 12.01
C THR A 357 5.91 -8.36 11.49
N ASP A 358 5.71 -8.78 10.25
CA ASP A 358 4.40 -8.91 9.62
C ASP A 358 3.66 -10.21 10.06
N PRO A 359 2.31 -10.21 10.09
CA PRO A 359 1.38 -9.17 9.61
C PRO A 359 1.20 -7.97 10.56
N GLY A 360 1.94 -7.92 11.68
CA GLY A 360 1.97 -6.77 12.57
C GLY A 360 0.87 -6.76 13.64
N PRO A 361 0.93 -5.78 14.57
CA PRO A 361 0.04 -5.72 15.73
C PRO A 361 -1.41 -5.37 15.38
N HIS A 362 -1.65 -4.83 14.19
CA HIS A 362 -2.97 -4.39 13.72
C HIS A 362 -3.72 -5.46 12.92
N TRP A 363 -3.12 -6.63 12.69
CA TRP A 363 -3.81 -7.77 12.10
C TRP A 363 -4.73 -8.42 13.12
N ASP A 364 -6.04 -8.37 12.86
CA ASP A 364 -7.10 -8.90 13.70
C ASP A 364 -7.28 -10.39 13.42
N TRP A 365 -6.54 -11.22 14.16
CA TRP A 365 -6.58 -12.66 14.02
C TRP A 365 -7.94 -13.27 14.36
N ASP A 366 -8.65 -12.73 15.36
CA ASP A 366 -9.94 -13.27 15.78
C ASP A 366 -10.97 -13.10 14.66
N ARG A 367 -11.07 -11.88 14.12
CA ARG A 367 -11.90 -11.59 12.95
C ARG A 367 -11.50 -12.42 11.74
N TYR A 368 -10.21 -12.54 11.46
CA TYR A 368 -9.74 -13.29 10.30
C TYR A 368 -10.12 -14.77 10.40
N MET A 369 -9.92 -15.38 11.57
CA MET A 369 -10.25 -16.78 11.80
C MET A 369 -11.76 -17.06 11.81
N GLU A 370 -12.58 -16.12 12.27
CA GLU A 370 -14.04 -16.18 12.16
C GLU A 370 -14.47 -16.26 10.69
N LEU A 371 -13.93 -15.37 9.84
CA LEU A 371 -14.21 -15.36 8.40
C LEU A 371 -13.73 -16.63 7.70
N VAL A 372 -12.54 -17.16 8.05
CA VAL A 372 -11.99 -18.40 7.46
C VAL A 372 -12.89 -19.60 7.78
N ASN A 373 -13.50 -19.63 8.97
CA ASN A 373 -14.35 -20.73 9.42
C ASN A 373 -15.80 -20.63 8.96
N GLY A 374 -16.12 -19.67 8.10
CA GLY A 374 -17.42 -19.60 7.41
C GLY A 374 -18.33 -18.46 7.87
N GLY A 375 -17.98 -17.73 8.93
CA GLY A 375 -18.77 -16.61 9.47
C GLY A 375 -20.10 -17.01 10.10
#